data_AF-U6GNJ0-F1
#
_entry.id   AF-U6GNJ0-F1
#
_cell.length_a   1.000
_cell.length_b   1.000
_cell.length_c   1.000
_cell.angle_alpha   90.00
_cell.angle_beta   90.00
_cell.angle_gamma   90.00
#
_symmetry.space_group_name_H-M   'P 1'
#
loop_
_entity.id
_entity.type
_entity.pdbx_description
1 polymer ?
#
loop_
_entity_poly.entity_id
_entity_poly.type
_entity_poly.pdbx_seq_one_letter_code
_entity_poly.pdbx_strand_id
1 'polypeptide(L)'
;MRLQADVLRYMTKGEFRVLTAVEMGMKNHEFVSAQLIEQIAGLRRHSIRQILSILLKNKLVFHCSKSYDGYKLTYLGYDYLALNALLKRGLIKGVGVRVGVGKESDIHLCEGSDGAVLILKLHRLGRISFRSIKKNRDYMQHRTHCSWHYLAHLAAAREFAYLKALHSHGFPVPEPVDTNRHAVLMEYIDAIPLTQV
;
A
#
# COMPACT_ATOMS: atom_id res chain seq x y z
N MET A 1 -4.32 4.96 11.49
CA MET A 1 -4.90 3.61 11.34
C MET A 1 -3.77 2.60 11.48
N ARG A 2 -3.96 1.56 12.31
CA ARG A 2 -2.99 0.48 12.51
C ARG A 2 -3.25 -0.61 11.46
N LEU A 3 -2.20 -1.17 10.87
CA LEU A 3 -2.31 -2.35 10.03
C LEU A 3 -2.75 -3.53 10.91
N GLN A 4 -3.92 -4.10 10.63
CA GLN A 4 -4.37 -5.37 11.20
C GLN A 4 -4.21 -6.41 10.09
N ALA A 5 -3.36 -7.42 10.25
CA ALA A 5 -3.14 -8.41 9.19
C ALA A 5 -4.15 -9.57 9.25
N ASP A 6 -4.98 -9.64 10.29
CA ASP A 6 -5.85 -10.80 10.57
C ASP A 6 -6.92 -10.99 9.49
N VAL A 7 -7.52 -9.90 9.01
CA VAL A 7 -8.54 -9.91 7.96
C VAL A 7 -7.97 -10.41 6.62
N LEU A 8 -6.66 -10.24 6.40
CA LEU A 8 -6.01 -10.63 5.16
C LEU A 8 -6.10 -12.15 4.93
N ARG A 9 -6.04 -12.95 5.99
CA ARG A 9 -6.12 -14.42 5.91
C ARG A 9 -7.47 -14.93 5.41
N TYR A 10 -8.54 -14.20 5.71
CA TYR A 10 -9.91 -14.61 5.39
C TYR A 10 -10.43 -14.00 4.09
N MET A 11 -9.65 -13.15 3.44
CA MET A 11 -10.08 -12.51 2.21
C MET A 11 -10.05 -13.46 1.00
N THR A 12 -11.09 -13.36 0.20
CA THR A 12 -11.27 -14.16 -1.01
C THR A 12 -10.60 -13.51 -2.22
N LYS A 13 -10.34 -14.31 -3.26
CA LYS A 13 -9.84 -13.81 -4.56
C LYS A 13 -10.80 -12.77 -5.18
N GLY A 14 -12.10 -12.89 -4.94
CA GLY A 14 -13.12 -11.94 -5.42
C GLY A 14 -12.99 -10.57 -4.76
N GLU A 15 -12.75 -10.52 -3.46
CA GLU A 15 -12.54 -9.27 -2.72
C GLU A 15 -11.29 -8.52 -3.18
N PHE A 16 -10.17 -9.23 -3.37
CA PHE A 16 -8.96 -8.63 -3.93
C PHE A 16 -9.15 -8.13 -5.37
N ARG A 17 -9.96 -8.82 -6.17
CA ARG A 17 -10.30 -8.40 -7.53
C ARG A 17 -11.11 -7.11 -7.53
N VAL A 18 -12.08 -6.97 -6.61
CA VAL A 18 -12.85 -5.73 -6.43
C VAL A 18 -11.96 -4.59 -5.91
N LEU A 19 -11.06 -4.85 -4.95
CA LEU A 19 -10.11 -3.83 -4.48
C LEU A 19 -9.19 -3.34 -5.61
N THR A 20 -8.71 -4.25 -6.45
CA THR A 20 -7.89 -3.91 -7.63
C THR A 20 -8.70 -3.11 -8.64
N ALA A 21 -9.98 -3.44 -8.85
CA ALA A 21 -10.87 -2.69 -9.72
C ALA A 21 -11.10 -1.24 -9.23
N VAL A 22 -11.25 -1.05 -7.91
CA VAL A 22 -11.33 0.29 -7.30
C VAL A 22 -10.03 1.06 -7.52
N GLU A 23 -8.87 0.44 -7.30
CA GLU A 23 -7.56 1.07 -7.56
C GLU A 23 -7.41 1.50 -9.03
N MET A 24 -7.82 0.64 -9.98
CA MET A 24 -7.78 0.95 -11.40
C MET A 24 -8.70 2.13 -11.75
N GLY A 25 -9.93 2.15 -11.22
CA GLY A 25 -10.87 3.25 -11.41
C GLY A 25 -10.35 4.56 -10.80
N MET A 26 -9.61 4.48 -9.70
CA MET A 26 -9.02 5.64 -9.01
C MET A 26 -7.92 6.36 -9.80
N LYS A 27 -7.43 5.77 -10.90
CA LYS A 27 -6.47 6.44 -11.78
C LYS A 27 -7.09 7.66 -12.48
N ASN A 28 -8.39 7.60 -12.78
CA ASN A 28 -9.11 8.61 -13.56
C ASN A 28 -10.18 9.33 -12.73
N HIS A 29 -10.73 8.69 -11.69
CA HIS A 29 -11.81 9.24 -10.86
C HIS A 29 -11.40 9.29 -9.38
N GLU A 30 -11.77 10.34 -8.64
CA GLU A 30 -11.50 10.35 -7.19
C GLU A 30 -12.38 9.34 -6.43
N PHE A 31 -13.63 9.18 -6.86
CA PHE A 31 -14.59 8.20 -6.38
C PHE A 31 -15.05 7.35 -7.56
N VAL A 32 -15.04 6.03 -7.39
CA VAL A 32 -15.37 5.07 -8.43
C VAL A 32 -16.78 4.54 -8.19
N SER A 33 -17.66 4.64 -9.19
CA SER A 33 -19.04 4.13 -9.07
C SER A 33 -19.08 2.60 -9.02
N ALA A 34 -20.11 2.05 -8.39
CA ALA A 34 -20.32 0.60 -8.36
C ALA A 34 -20.41 -0.03 -9.76
N GLN A 35 -21.00 0.69 -10.72
CA GLN A 35 -21.12 0.25 -12.12
C GLN A 35 -19.75 0.15 -12.80
N LEU A 36 -18.86 1.11 -12.58
CA LEU A 36 -17.51 1.07 -13.12
C LEU A 36 -16.68 -0.04 -12.48
N ILE A 37 -16.82 -0.23 -11.16
CA ILE A 37 -16.18 -1.35 -10.44
C ILE A 37 -16.62 -2.69 -11.02
N GLU A 38 -17.91 -2.83 -11.34
CA GLU A 38 -18.45 -4.03 -11.98
C GLU A 38 -17.83 -4.32 -13.34
N GLN A 39 -17.76 -3.29 -14.20
CA GLN A 39 -17.15 -3.43 -15.52
C GLN A 39 -15.68 -3.83 -15.45
N ILE A 40 -14.91 -3.20 -14.55
CA ILE A 40 -13.47 -3.49 -14.39
C ILE A 40 -13.27 -4.86 -13.73
N ALA A 41 -14.05 -5.19 -12.71
CA ALA A 41 -13.91 -6.47 -12.02
C ALA A 41 -14.37 -7.64 -12.88
N GLY A 42 -15.33 -7.47 -13.80
CA GLY A 42 -15.88 -8.56 -14.61
C GLY A 42 -16.57 -9.64 -13.76
N LEU A 43 -17.20 -9.24 -12.66
CA LEU A 43 -17.94 -10.12 -11.74
C LEU A 43 -19.46 -9.84 -11.85
N ARG A 44 -20.30 -10.81 -11.49
CA ARG A 44 -21.77 -10.64 -11.50
C ARG A 44 -22.21 -9.57 -10.48
N ARG A 45 -23.19 -8.74 -10.86
CA ARG A 45 -23.75 -7.62 -10.05
C ARG A 45 -24.02 -7.95 -8.59
N HIS A 46 -24.69 -9.08 -8.36
CA HIS A 46 -25.17 -9.42 -7.01
C HIS A 46 -24.01 -9.68 -6.04
N SER A 47 -22.90 -10.24 -6.52
CA SER A 47 -21.71 -10.52 -5.73
C SER A 47 -20.95 -9.26 -5.34
N ILE A 48 -20.98 -8.22 -6.17
CA ILE A 48 -20.17 -7.00 -5.95
C ILE A 48 -20.72 -6.16 -4.80
N ARG A 49 -22.04 -6.00 -4.69
CA ARG A 49 -22.62 -5.24 -3.57
C ARG A 49 -22.32 -5.89 -2.22
N GLN A 50 -22.40 -7.22 -2.17
CA GLN A 50 -22.04 -7.99 -0.98
C GLN A 50 -20.56 -7.81 -0.63
N ILE A 51 -19.67 -7.95 -1.61
CA ILE A 51 -18.22 -7.73 -1.45
C ILE A 51 -17.93 -6.30 -0.97
N LEU A 52 -18.51 -5.28 -1.62
CA LEU A 52 -18.33 -3.88 -1.22
C LEU A 52 -18.79 -3.62 0.21
N SER A 53 -19.86 -4.27 0.65
CA SER A 53 -20.35 -4.18 2.02
C SER A 53 -19.35 -4.80 3.01
N ILE A 54 -18.72 -5.92 2.67
CA ILE A 54 -17.66 -6.54 3.48
C ILE A 54 -16.41 -5.66 3.52
N LEU A 55 -15.98 -5.14 2.36
CA LEU A 55 -14.82 -4.24 2.26
C LEU A 55 -15.02 -2.95 3.06
N LEU A 56 -16.25 -2.42 3.12
CA LEU A 56 -16.61 -1.28 3.96
C LEU A 56 -16.57 -1.61 5.45
N LYS A 57 -17.13 -2.76 5.86
CA LYS A 57 -17.06 -3.23 7.26
C LYS A 57 -15.61 -3.35 7.74
N ASN A 58 -14.73 -3.84 6.86
CA ASN A 58 -13.30 -3.99 7.12
C ASN A 58 -12.50 -2.68 6.93
N LYS A 59 -13.16 -1.57 6.60
CA LYS A 59 -12.55 -0.24 6.38
C LYS A 59 -11.46 -0.22 5.29
N LEU A 60 -11.53 -1.13 4.32
CA LEU A 60 -10.62 -1.21 3.18
C LEU A 60 -11.01 -0.23 2.07
N VAL A 61 -12.29 0.11 2.03
CA VAL A 61 -12.87 1.07 1.10
C VAL A 61 -13.64 2.12 1.92
N PHE A 62 -13.70 3.33 1.41
CA PHE A 62 -14.49 4.44 1.90
C PHE A 62 -15.64 4.71 0.92
N HIS A 63 -16.84 4.87 1.43
CA HIS A 63 -18.04 5.17 0.66
C HIS A 63 -18.45 6.63 0.87
N CYS A 64 -18.77 7.32 -0.22
CA CYS A 64 -19.31 8.67 -0.20
C CYS A 64 -20.67 8.68 -0.91
N SER A 65 -21.68 9.27 -0.27
CA SER A 65 -23.05 9.36 -0.80
C SER A 65 -23.53 10.79 -1.03
N LYS A 66 -22.72 11.82 -0.72
CA LYS A 66 -23.19 13.22 -0.66
C LYS A 66 -23.44 13.85 -2.03
N SER A 67 -22.51 13.73 -2.97
CA SER A 67 -22.61 14.36 -4.31
C SER A 67 -22.51 13.36 -5.44
N TYR A 68 -21.78 12.27 -5.22
CA TYR A 68 -21.64 11.17 -6.16
C TYR A 68 -21.54 9.88 -5.35
N ASP A 69 -22.41 8.91 -5.65
CA ASP A 69 -22.38 7.60 -5.02
C ASP A 69 -21.18 6.81 -5.53
N GLY A 70 -20.15 6.71 -4.69
CA GLY A 70 -18.88 6.13 -5.11
C GLY A 70 -18.00 5.65 -3.99
N TYR A 71 -17.05 4.83 -4.39
CA TYR A 71 -16.12 4.14 -3.51
C TYR A 71 -14.70 4.62 -3.76
N LYS A 72 -13.92 4.72 -2.69
CA LYS A 72 -12.52 5.15 -2.71
C LYS A 72 -11.68 4.23 -1.84
N LEU A 73 -10.48 3.90 -2.28
CA LEU A 73 -9.58 3.04 -1.51
C LEU A 73 -9.03 3.77 -0.28
N THR A 74 -9.07 3.11 0.89
CA THR A 74 -8.40 3.61 2.09
C THR A 74 -6.91 3.23 2.07
N TYR A 75 -6.10 3.81 2.97
CA TYR A 75 -4.71 3.37 3.14
C TYR A 75 -4.62 1.89 3.49
N LEU A 76 -5.55 1.39 4.32
CA LEU A 76 -5.58 -0.01 4.70
C LEU A 76 -5.89 -0.93 3.51
N GLY A 77 -6.84 -0.55 2.65
CA GLY A 77 -7.10 -1.28 1.40
C GLY A 77 -5.89 -1.30 0.47
N TYR A 78 -5.15 -0.19 0.41
CA TYR A 78 -3.92 -0.10 -0.37
C TYR A 78 -2.80 -0.97 0.20
N ASP A 79 -2.66 -1.03 1.53
CA ASP A 79 -1.73 -1.95 2.22
C ASP A 79 -2.02 -3.39 1.88
N TYR A 80 -3.29 -3.78 1.91
CA TYR A 80 -3.69 -5.15 1.66
C TYR A 80 -3.41 -5.58 0.23
N LEU A 81 -3.61 -4.67 -0.73
CA LEU A 81 -3.20 -4.90 -2.11
C LEU A 81 -1.68 -5.04 -2.24
N ALA A 82 -0.91 -4.24 -1.50
CA ALA A 82 0.55 -4.32 -1.49
C ALA A 82 1.03 -5.68 -0.94
N LEU A 83 0.53 -6.06 0.25
CA LEU A 83 0.83 -7.31 0.95
C LEU A 83 0.42 -8.55 0.15
N ASN A 84 -0.76 -8.54 -0.45
CA ASN A 84 -1.24 -9.66 -1.27
C ASN A 84 -0.32 -9.93 -2.46
N ALA A 85 0.28 -8.89 -3.06
CA ALA A 85 1.23 -9.11 -4.15
C ALA A 85 2.53 -9.75 -3.65
N LEU A 86 3.06 -9.29 -2.51
CA LEU A 86 4.27 -9.87 -1.90
C LEU A 86 4.04 -11.33 -1.48
N LEU A 87 2.87 -11.64 -0.91
CA LEU A 87 2.44 -13.00 -0.59
C LEU A 87 2.32 -13.87 -1.84
N LYS A 88 1.71 -13.37 -2.91
CA LYS A 88 1.57 -14.10 -4.18
C LYS A 88 2.89 -14.35 -4.89
N ARG A 89 3.88 -13.47 -4.71
CA ARG A 89 5.25 -13.64 -5.20
C ARG A 89 6.05 -14.65 -4.36
N GLY A 90 5.51 -15.08 -3.22
CA GLY A 90 6.19 -16.00 -2.31
C GLY A 90 7.34 -15.36 -1.54
N LEU A 91 7.41 -14.03 -1.43
CA LEU A 91 8.52 -13.34 -0.75
C LEU A 91 8.31 -13.25 0.77
N ILE A 92 7.06 -13.13 1.18
CA ILE A 92 6.67 -13.07 2.59
C ILE A 92 5.70 -14.19 2.90
N LYS A 93 5.79 -14.74 4.10
CA LYS A 93 4.85 -15.71 4.66
C LYS A 93 3.89 -15.04 5.64
N GLY A 94 4.37 -14.03 6.36
CA GLY A 94 3.59 -13.29 7.33
C GLY A 94 4.14 -11.91 7.63
N VAL A 95 3.26 -11.04 8.14
CA VAL A 95 3.64 -9.73 8.68
C VAL A 95 3.58 -9.82 10.19
N GLY A 96 4.69 -9.48 10.84
CA GLY A 96 4.86 -9.49 12.28
C GLY A 96 4.60 -8.13 12.93
N VAL A 97 5.31 -7.90 14.04
CA VAL A 97 5.12 -6.73 14.88
C VAL A 97 5.62 -5.46 14.18
N ARG A 98 4.98 -4.35 14.50
CA ARG A 98 5.40 -3.02 14.05
C ARG A 98 6.59 -2.56 14.88
N VAL A 99 7.74 -2.40 14.24
CA VAL A 99 9.01 -1.96 14.87
C VAL A 99 9.03 -0.45 15.08
N GLY A 100 8.56 0.29 14.07
CA GLY A 100 8.66 1.75 14.08
C GLY A 100 7.48 2.42 13.41
N VAL A 101 7.07 3.56 13.95
CA VAL A 101 6.09 4.47 13.34
C VAL A 101 6.80 5.79 13.11
N GLY A 102 7.16 6.06 11.86
CA GLY A 102 7.65 7.36 11.43
C GLY A 102 6.52 8.32 11.08
N LYS A 103 6.90 9.57 10.82
CA LYS A 103 5.97 10.59 10.27
C LYS A 103 5.51 10.21 8.85
N GLU A 104 6.38 9.55 8.09
CA GLU A 104 6.21 9.29 6.65
C GLU A 104 6.12 7.82 6.29
N SER A 105 6.44 6.91 7.21
CA SER A 105 6.38 5.48 6.94
C SER A 105 6.11 4.68 8.21
N ASP A 106 5.42 3.56 8.04
CA ASP A 106 5.26 2.53 9.07
C ASP A 106 6.23 1.38 8.75
N ILE A 107 6.98 0.91 9.75
CA ILE A 107 7.99 -0.15 9.61
C ILE A 107 7.50 -1.40 10.36
N HIS A 108 7.44 -2.52 9.64
CA HIS A 108 6.95 -3.79 10.14
C HIS A 108 7.99 -4.89 9.92
N LEU A 109 8.15 -5.77 10.91
CA LEU A 109 8.86 -7.04 10.71
C LEU A 109 8.00 -7.95 9.84
N CYS A 110 8.65 -8.72 8.97
CA CYS A 110 8.03 -9.74 8.15
C CYS A 110 8.86 -11.02 8.20
N GLU A 111 8.18 -12.15 8.08
CA GLU A 111 8.79 -13.46 7.91
C GLU A 111 8.85 -13.76 6.41
N GLY A 112 10.05 -13.97 5.87
CA GLY A 112 10.26 -14.43 4.50
C GLY A 112 9.80 -15.87 4.29
N SER A 113 9.65 -16.30 3.04
CA SER A 113 9.39 -17.72 2.72
C SER A 113 10.47 -18.65 3.27
N ASP A 114 11.70 -18.16 3.26
CA ASP A 114 12.90 -18.94 3.57
C ASP A 114 13.21 -18.91 5.09
N GLY A 115 12.31 -18.34 5.90
CA GLY A 115 12.50 -18.15 7.34
C GLY A 115 13.36 -16.93 7.70
N ALA A 116 13.89 -16.21 6.71
CA ALA A 116 14.61 -14.96 6.93
C ALA A 116 13.71 -13.87 7.51
N VAL A 117 14.27 -13.04 8.40
CA VAL A 117 13.57 -11.88 8.95
C VAL A 117 13.78 -10.70 8.00
N LEU A 118 12.69 -10.09 7.56
CA LEU A 118 12.69 -8.97 6.62
C LEU A 118 12.00 -7.75 7.24
N ILE A 119 12.26 -6.58 6.67
CA ILE A 119 11.59 -5.33 6.99
C ILE A 119 10.67 -4.91 5.84
N LEU A 120 9.41 -4.68 6.19
CA LEU A 120 8.42 -4.07 5.33
C LEU A 120 8.20 -2.62 5.73
N LYS A 121 8.59 -1.70 4.85
CA LYS A 121 8.36 -0.27 4.98
C LYS A 121 7.17 0.15 4.14
N LEU A 122 6.12 0.67 4.79
CA LEU A 122 4.92 1.19 4.14
C LEU A 122 4.95 2.71 4.14
N HIS A 123 4.95 3.33 2.97
CA HIS A 123 4.96 4.79 2.85
C HIS A 123 3.58 5.40 3.14
N ARG A 124 3.58 6.48 3.93
CA ARG A 124 2.43 7.19 4.49
C ARG A 124 2.51 8.68 4.25
N LEU A 125 2.61 9.08 2.99
CA LEU A 125 2.57 10.48 2.62
C LEU A 125 1.18 11.07 2.94
N GLY A 126 1.13 12.22 3.60
CA GLY A 126 -0.12 12.94 3.90
C GLY A 126 -0.68 12.78 5.33
N ARG A 127 0.04 12.16 6.27
CA ARG A 127 -0.30 12.25 7.70
C ARG A 127 0.09 13.64 8.23
N ILE A 128 -0.90 14.52 8.40
CA ILE A 128 -0.89 15.80 9.16
C ILE A 128 0.14 16.87 8.70
N SER A 129 1.44 16.56 8.59
CA SER A 129 2.55 17.53 8.49
C SER A 129 3.09 17.81 7.08
N PHE A 130 2.58 17.15 6.04
CA PHE A 130 3.07 17.34 4.66
C PHE A 130 1.99 17.81 3.68
N ARG A 131 1.18 18.79 4.08
CA ARG A 131 0.23 19.46 3.14
C ARG A 131 0.96 20.15 1.97
N SER A 132 2.22 20.53 2.17
CA SER A 132 3.07 21.22 1.18
C SER A 132 3.51 20.33 0.01
N ILE A 133 3.59 19.01 0.16
CA ILE A 133 4.12 18.11 -0.90
C ILE A 133 3.28 18.18 -2.18
N LYS A 134 1.96 18.44 -2.06
CA LYS A 134 1.09 18.65 -3.22
C LYS A 134 1.49 19.87 -4.07
N LYS A 135 2.33 20.78 -3.57
CA LYS A 135 2.84 21.93 -4.34
C LYS A 135 4.18 21.64 -5.05
N ASN A 136 4.90 20.58 -4.66
CA ASN A 136 6.19 20.26 -5.28
C ASN A 136 5.98 19.60 -6.64
N ARG A 137 6.37 20.30 -7.71
CA ARG A 137 6.23 19.86 -9.11
C ARG A 137 6.87 18.50 -9.39
N ASP A 138 7.99 18.19 -8.75
CA ASP A 138 8.74 16.93 -8.93
C ASP A 138 7.91 15.67 -8.62
N TYR A 139 6.93 15.81 -7.72
CA TYR A 139 6.04 14.70 -7.36
C TYR A 139 4.80 14.61 -8.25
N MET A 140 4.42 15.70 -8.93
CA MET A 140 3.15 15.78 -9.65
C MET A 140 3.22 15.29 -11.09
N GLN A 141 4.41 15.13 -11.69
CA GLN A 141 4.61 14.68 -13.08
C GLN A 141 3.54 15.23 -14.05
N HIS A 142 3.25 16.54 -13.95
CA HIS A 142 2.26 17.26 -14.77
C HIS A 142 0.76 16.88 -14.62
N ARG A 143 0.34 16.20 -13.55
CA ARG A 143 -1.08 15.87 -13.32
C ARG A 143 -1.83 16.91 -12.49
N THR A 144 -3.09 17.18 -12.85
CA THR A 144 -3.99 18.11 -12.15
C THR A 144 -4.52 17.56 -10.81
N HIS A 145 -4.71 16.24 -10.70
CA HIS A 145 -5.14 15.56 -9.48
C HIS A 145 -4.16 14.44 -9.12
N CYS A 146 -3.56 14.54 -7.94
CA CYS A 146 -2.62 13.55 -7.42
C CYS A 146 -3.16 12.95 -6.12
N SER A 147 -3.44 11.64 -6.12
CA SER A 147 -3.85 10.92 -4.92
C SER A 147 -2.63 10.71 -4.01
N TRP A 148 -2.86 10.70 -2.69
CA TRP A 148 -1.79 10.40 -1.74
C TRP A 148 -1.22 8.99 -1.91
N HIS A 149 -2.03 8.04 -2.38
CA HIS A 149 -1.61 6.68 -2.73
C HIS A 149 -0.58 6.68 -3.87
N TYR A 150 -0.78 7.52 -4.88
CA TYR A 150 0.15 7.66 -6.00
C TYR A 150 1.47 8.31 -5.56
N LEU A 151 1.41 9.35 -4.72
CA LEU A 151 2.61 9.95 -4.14
C LEU A 151 3.40 8.95 -3.30
N ALA A 152 2.71 8.15 -2.49
CA ALA A 152 3.35 7.11 -1.69
C ALA A 152 3.97 6.01 -2.56
N HIS A 153 3.36 5.69 -3.71
CA HIS A 153 3.94 4.77 -4.69
C HIS A 153 5.23 5.31 -5.31
N LEU A 154 5.22 6.58 -5.75
CA LEU A 154 6.42 7.22 -6.31
C LEU A 154 7.56 7.30 -5.29
N ALA A 155 7.25 7.62 -4.04
CA ALA A 155 8.23 7.65 -2.95
C ALA A 155 8.88 6.27 -2.75
N ALA A 156 8.06 5.21 -2.65
CA ALA A 156 8.55 3.84 -2.51
C ALA A 156 9.40 3.39 -3.70
N ALA A 157 8.96 3.69 -4.93
CA ALA A 157 9.70 3.34 -6.14
C ALA A 157 11.07 4.04 -6.20
N ARG A 158 11.12 5.32 -5.81
CA ARG A 158 12.36 6.10 -5.75
C ARG A 158 13.30 5.57 -4.66
N GLU A 159 12.78 5.27 -3.47
CA GLU A 159 13.58 4.69 -2.39
C GLU A 159 14.18 3.34 -2.81
N PHE A 160 13.37 2.45 -3.39
CA PHE A 160 13.85 1.15 -3.86
C PHE A 160 14.94 1.28 -4.94
N ALA A 161 14.78 2.22 -5.88
CA ALA A 161 15.78 2.48 -6.91
C ALA A 161 17.12 2.95 -6.31
N TYR A 162 17.08 3.85 -5.32
CA TYR A 162 18.29 4.30 -4.63
C TYR A 162 18.94 3.21 -3.80
N LEU A 163 18.16 2.44 -3.03
CA LEU A 163 18.69 1.29 -2.27
C LEU A 163 19.40 0.30 -3.20
N LYS A 164 18.79 0.00 -4.36
CA LYS A 164 19.39 -0.91 -5.33
C LYS A 164 20.70 -0.37 -5.90
N ALA A 165 20.73 0.92 -6.25
CA ALA A 165 21.93 1.57 -6.71
C ALA A 165 23.04 1.56 -5.64
N LEU A 166 22.75 1.99 -4.42
CA LEU A 166 23.70 2.06 -3.33
C LEU A 166 24.25 0.66 -2.95
N HIS A 167 23.37 -0.33 -2.83
CA HIS A 167 23.76 -1.71 -2.53
C HIS A 167 24.68 -2.27 -3.63
N SER A 168 24.36 -2.04 -4.90
CA SER A 168 25.21 -2.51 -6.03
C SER A 168 26.60 -1.85 -6.07
N HIS A 169 26.78 -0.69 -5.43
CA HIS A 169 28.07 0.00 -5.32
C HIS A 169 28.81 -0.32 -4.01
N GLY A 170 28.32 -1.28 -3.21
CA GLY A 170 28.97 -1.72 -1.97
C GLY A 170 28.82 -0.76 -0.78
N PHE A 171 27.86 0.17 -0.82
CA PHE A 171 27.55 0.98 0.35
C PHE A 171 26.86 0.13 1.44
N PRO A 172 27.09 0.43 2.73
CA PRO A 172 26.46 -0.29 3.86
C PRO A 172 24.99 0.14 4.00
N VAL A 173 24.13 -0.36 3.11
CA VAL A 173 22.68 -0.14 3.10
C VAL A 173 21.96 -1.50 3.12
N PRO A 174 20.71 -1.56 3.62
CA PRO A 174 19.94 -2.81 3.60
C PRO A 174 19.77 -3.34 2.18
N GLU A 175 19.87 -4.67 2.01
CA GLU A 175 19.57 -5.28 0.71
C GLU A 175 18.09 -5.07 0.33
N PRO A 176 17.81 -4.46 -0.84
CA PRO A 176 16.45 -4.28 -1.32
C PRO A 176 15.92 -5.56 -1.99
N VAL A 177 14.89 -6.18 -1.40
CA VAL A 177 14.31 -7.44 -1.89
C VAL A 177 13.29 -7.17 -3.01
N ASP A 178 12.26 -6.37 -2.72
CA ASP A 178 11.19 -6.08 -3.68
C ASP A 178 10.44 -4.79 -3.33
N THR A 179 9.70 -4.25 -4.30
CA THR A 179 8.77 -3.15 -4.09
C THR A 179 7.44 -3.41 -4.77
N ASN A 180 6.37 -3.02 -4.10
CA ASN A 180 5.03 -3.02 -4.68
C ASN A 180 4.19 -1.89 -4.12
N ARG A 181 3.58 -1.09 -5.00
CA ARG A 181 2.80 0.09 -4.60
C ARG A 181 3.64 1.01 -3.71
N HIS A 182 3.21 1.28 -2.49
CA HIS A 182 3.91 2.09 -1.49
C HIS A 182 4.73 1.25 -0.49
N ALA A 183 4.83 -0.06 -0.72
CA ALA A 183 5.59 -0.98 0.11
C ALA A 183 6.99 -1.22 -0.47
N VAL A 184 7.98 -1.19 0.41
CA VAL A 184 9.36 -1.61 0.14
C VAL A 184 9.71 -2.72 1.10
N LEU A 185 10.12 -3.87 0.57
CA LEU A 185 10.62 -5.01 1.32
C LEU A 185 12.15 -5.00 1.23
N MET A 186 12.81 -5.03 2.39
CA MET A 186 14.26 -4.95 2.51
C MET A 186 14.75 -5.87 3.62
N GLU A 187 16.05 -6.12 3.65
CA GLU A 187 16.74 -6.87 4.71
C GLU A 187 16.51 -6.26 6.10
N TYR A 188 16.44 -7.11 7.11
CA TYR A 188 16.52 -6.68 8.51
C TYR A 188 17.98 -6.50 8.92
N ILE A 189 18.35 -5.28 9.34
CA ILE A 189 19.65 -5.01 9.94
C ILE A 189 19.50 -5.01 11.46
N ASP A 190 20.27 -5.86 12.12
CA ASP A 190 20.35 -5.90 13.59
C ASP A 190 21.26 -4.79 14.12
N ALA A 191 20.76 -3.56 14.08
CA ALA A 191 21.47 -2.37 14.53
C ALA A 191 20.54 -1.45 15.33
N ILE A 192 21.13 -0.69 16.24
CA ILE A 192 20.42 0.31 17.04
C ILE A 192 20.58 1.72 16.43
N PRO A 193 19.55 2.57 16.51
CA PRO A 193 19.67 3.97 16.14
C PRO A 193 20.73 4.67 17.00
N LEU A 194 21.57 5.50 16.39
CA LEU A 194 22.63 6.25 17.08
C LEU A 194 22.11 7.10 18.24
N THR A 195 20.86 7.58 18.18
CA THR A 195 20.22 8.35 19.25
C THR A 195 20.00 7.57 20.55
N GLN A 196 20.16 6.24 20.52
CA GLN A 196 19.99 5.34 21.67
C GLN A 196 21.32 4.74 22.14
N VAL A 197 22.44 5.18 21.55
CA VAL A 197 23.81 4.89 22.01
C VAL A 197 24.18 5.92 23.07
#